data_AF-A0A9R1UD60-F1
#
_entry.id   AF-A0A9R1UD60-F1
#
_cell.length_a   1.000
_cell.length_b   1.000
_cell.length_c   1.000
_cell.angle_alpha   90.00
_cell.angle_beta   90.00
_cell.angle_gamma   90.00
#
_symmetry.space_group_name_H-M   'P 1'
#
loop_
_entity.id
_entity.type
_entity.pdbx_description
1 polymer ?
#
loop_
_entity_poly.entity_id
_entity_poly.type
_entity_poly.pdbx_seq_one_letter_code
_entity_poly.pdbx_strand_id
1 'polypeptide(L)'
;MFWADKTEKTYYNEFGDVMSFDATFHINKYGFVFVPFNVIDHHKLYVTAQAVLLSIEDVDSYKWLLQYFLKARSNIQPLLVLRSRCNTKASR
;
A
#
# COMPACT_ATOMS: atom_id res chain seq x y z
N MET A 1 9.45 -2.82 7.76
CA MET A 1 9.45 -1.44 8.32
C MET A 1 8.20 -0.73 7.82
N PHE A 2 7.45 -0.06 8.70
CA PHE A 2 6.17 0.58 8.39
C PHE A 2 6.28 2.08 8.62
N TRP A 3 5.90 2.90 7.63
CA TRP A 3 5.93 4.35 7.74
C TRP A 3 4.56 4.95 7.41
N ALA A 4 4.07 5.80 8.31
CA ALA A 4 2.78 6.47 8.19
C ALA A 4 2.87 7.84 8.86
N ASP A 5 2.71 8.91 8.09
CA ASP A 5 2.70 10.27 8.64
C ASP A 5 1.31 10.66 9.19
N LYS A 6 1.26 11.66 10.08
CA LYS A 6 0.00 12.20 10.61
C LYS A 6 -0.85 12.85 9.50
N THR A 7 -0.22 13.45 8.50
CA THR A 7 -0.92 14.06 7.36
C THR A 7 -1.58 12.99 6.49
N GLU A 8 -0.86 11.89 6.23
CA GLU A 8 -1.38 10.71 5.55
C GLU A 8 -2.51 10.02 6.34
N LYS A 9 -2.57 10.21 7.66
CA LYS A 9 -3.72 9.82 8.50
C LYS A 9 -5.00 10.54 8.14
N THR A 10 -4.92 11.85 7.97
CA THR A 10 -6.07 12.65 7.55
C THR A 10 -6.54 12.27 6.15
N TYR A 11 -5.62 12.12 5.20
CA TYR A 11 -5.98 11.76 3.82
C TYR A 11 -6.72 10.42 3.70
N TYR A 12 -6.33 9.40 4.47
CA TYR A 12 -7.06 8.14 4.47
C TYR A 12 -8.45 8.25 5.13
N ASN A 13 -8.61 9.09 6.16
CA ASN A 13 -9.93 9.26 6.75
C ASN A 13 -10.91 9.96 5.80
N GLU A 14 -10.40 10.81 4.91
CA GLU A 14 -11.20 11.54 3.92
C GLU A 14 -11.37 10.76 2.59
N PHE A 15 -10.35 10.02 2.16
CA PHE A 15 -10.27 9.40 0.83
C PHE A 15 -10.00 7.89 0.84
N GLY A 16 -9.99 7.26 2.02
CA GLY A 16 -9.66 5.85 2.20
C GLY A 16 -10.70 4.87 1.68
N ASP A 17 -11.81 5.35 1.12
CA ASP A 17 -12.84 4.49 0.51
C ASP A 17 -12.26 3.67 -0.65
N VAL A 18 -11.38 4.27 -1.46
CA VAL A 18 -10.70 3.59 -2.56
C VAL A 18 -9.20 3.62 -2.31
N MET A 19 -8.66 2.43 -2.05
CA MET A 19 -7.25 2.23 -1.80
C MET A 19 -6.64 1.38 -2.89
N SER A 20 -5.45 1.74 -3.36
CA SER A 20 -4.66 0.91 -4.25
C SER A 20 -3.30 0.59 -3.63
N PHE A 21 -2.81 -0.62 -3.85
CA PHE A 21 -1.43 -0.96 -3.53
C PHE A 21 -0.82 -1.73 -4.68
N ASP A 22 0.45 -1.45 -4.91
CA ASP A 22 1.27 -2.13 -5.89
C ASP A 22 2.50 -2.68 -5.17
N ALA A 23 2.80 -3.95 -5.41
CA ALA A 23 4.06 -4.51 -4.94
C ALA A 23 5.07 -4.24 -6.04
N THR A 24 5.98 -3.30 -5.81
CA THR A 24 7.07 -3.13 -6.78
C THR A 24 7.92 -4.40 -6.72
N PHE A 25 7.90 -5.20 -7.80
CA PHE A 25 8.75 -6.38 -8.00
C PHE A 25 10.25 -6.06 -7.93
N HIS A 26 10.61 -4.78 -7.79
CA HIS A 26 11.96 -4.34 -7.50
C HIS A 26 12.27 -4.54 -6.02
N ILE A 27 12.71 -5.76 -5.75
CA ILE A 27 13.46 -6.10 -4.56
C ILE A 27 14.69 -5.19 -4.53
N ASN A 28 14.83 -4.37 -3.48
CA ASN A 28 16.02 -3.53 -3.33
C ASN A 28 17.27 -4.43 -3.20
N LYS A 29 18.48 -3.85 -3.30
CA LYS A 29 19.75 -4.61 -3.18
C LYS A 29 19.90 -5.42 -1.87
N TYR A 30 19.00 -5.23 -0.92
CA TYR A 30 18.96 -5.88 0.39
C TYR A 30 17.86 -6.93 0.51
N GLY A 31 17.13 -7.26 -0.57
CA GLY A 31 16.10 -8.30 -0.51
C GLY A 31 14.71 -7.82 -0.09
N PHE A 32 14.47 -6.51 0.07
CA PHE A 32 13.16 -6.02 0.50
C PHE A 32 12.27 -5.57 -0.66
N VAL A 33 10.98 -5.93 -0.57
CA VAL A 33 9.91 -5.47 -1.44
C VAL A 33 9.32 -4.18 -0.89
N PHE A 34 9.25 -3.16 -1.74
CA PHE A 34 8.59 -1.90 -1.41
C PHE A 34 7.14 -1.92 -1.88
N VAL A 35 6.22 -1.68 -0.95
CA VAL A 35 4.76 -1.70 -1.17
C VAL A 35 4.20 -0.33 -0.76
N PRO A 36 4.06 0.62 -1.70
CA PRO A 36 3.32 1.85 -1.47
C PRO A 36 1.81 1.58 -1.47
N PHE A 37 1.14 2.29 -0.58
CA PHE A 37 -0.30 2.34 -0.43
C PHE A 37 -0.79 3.71 -0.88
N ASN A 38 -1.50 3.75 -2.00
CA ASN A 38 -1.96 4.98 -2.62
C ASN A 38 -3.47 5.14 -2.46
N VAL A 39 -3.90 6.35 -2.11
CA VAL A 39 -5.30 6.79 -2.13
C VAL A 39 -5.48 7.79 -3.27
N ILE A 40 -6.72 7.98 -3.71
CA ILE A 40 -7.05 8.93 -4.78
C ILE A 40 -7.72 10.15 -4.13
N ASP A 41 -7.15 11.34 -4.33
CA ASP A 41 -7.74 12.58 -3.82
C ASP A 41 -8.88 13.09 -4.72
N HIS A 42 -9.56 14.16 -4.30
CA HIS A 42 -10.61 14.83 -5.08
C HIS A 42 -10.14 15.36 -6.45
N HIS A 43 -8.83 15.60 -6.62
CA HIS A 43 -8.24 16.04 -7.88
C HIS A 43 -7.80 14.86 -8.77
N LYS A 44 -8.13 13.62 -8.39
CA LYS A 44 -7.75 12.38 -9.09
C LYS A 44 -6.24 12.17 -9.13
N LEU A 45 -5.51 12.71 -8.16
CA LEU A 45 -4.09 12.49 -7.99
C LEU A 45 -3.85 11.29 -7.06
N TYR A 46 -2.84 10.51 -7.38
CA TYR A 46 -2.37 9.42 -6.53
C TYR A 46 -1.54 10.01 -5.40
N VAL A 47 -2.06 9.91 -4.18
CA VAL A 47 -1.36 10.33 -2.97
C VAL A 47 -0.94 9.08 -2.22
N THR A 48 0.36 8.93 -1.97
CA THR A 48 0.86 7.86 -1.11
C THR A 48 0.39 8.13 0.32
N ALA A 49 -0.49 7.26 0.83
CA ALA A 49 -1.01 7.34 2.19
C ALA A 49 -0.17 6.51 3.17
N GLN A 50 0.64 5.57 2.67
CA GLN A 50 1.52 4.75 3.50
C GLN A 50 2.52 4.01 2.63
N ALA A 51 3.61 3.55 3.24
CA ALA A 51 4.58 2.71 2.56
C ALA A 51 5.15 1.65 3.50
N VAL A 52 5.36 0.45 2.96
CA VAL A 52 5.90 -0.67 3.72
C VAL A 52 7.03 -1.37 2.97
N LEU A 53 8.06 -1.71 3.72
CA LEU A 53 9.13 -2.61 3.29
C LEU A 53 8.90 -3.99 3.90
N LEU A 54 8.64 -4.97 3.03
CA LEU A 54 8.54 -6.39 3.36
C LEU A 54 9.86 -7.08 3.05
N SER A 55 10.33 -7.97 3.93
CA SER A 55 11.53 -8.78 3.71
C SER A 55 11.29 -10.00 2.81
N ILE A 56 10.04 -10.45 2.73
CA ILE A 56 9.64 -11.65 2.00
C ILE A 56 8.31 -11.35 1.30
N GLU A 57 8.22 -11.70 0.02
CA GLU A 57 6.97 -11.62 -0.75
C GLU A 57 6.16 -12.91 -0.57
N ASP A 58 5.55 -13.09 0.59
CA ASP A 58 4.62 -14.20 0.83
C ASP A 58 3.21 -13.71 1.19
N VAL A 59 2.23 -14.61 1.05
CA VAL A 59 0.83 -14.31 1.31
C VAL A 59 0.59 -13.93 2.78
N ASP A 60 1.32 -14.53 3.71
CA ASP A 60 1.14 -14.30 5.14
C ASP A 60 1.71 -12.94 5.59
N SER A 61 2.74 -12.45 4.91
CA SER A 61 3.35 -11.13 5.04
C SER A 61 2.37 -10.08 4.54
N TYR A 62 1.68 -10.33 3.43
CA TYR A 62 0.60 -9.45 2.97
C TYR A 62 -0.62 -9.46 3.90
N LYS A 63 -0.98 -10.61 4.49
CA LYS A 63 -2.04 -10.65 5.52
C LYS A 63 -1.63 -9.86 6.76
N TRP A 64 -0.42 -10.08 7.25
CA TRP A 64 0.12 -9.34 8.40
C TRP A 64 0.14 -7.85 8.12
N LEU A 65 0.57 -7.46 6.92
CA LEU A 65 0.59 -6.09 6.44
C LEU A 65 -0.80 -5.45 6.48
N LEU A 66 -1.81 -6.11 5.92
CA LEU A 66 -3.19 -5.61 5.91
C LEU A 66 -3.79 -5.54 7.31
N GLN A 67 -3.52 -6.51 8.18
CA GLN A 67 -3.96 -6.47 9.57
C GLN A 67 -3.31 -5.33 10.35
N TYR A 68 -2.01 -5.13 10.16
CA TYR A 68 -1.26 -4.05 10.81
C TYR A 68 -1.72 -2.69 10.30
N PHE A 69 -1.99 -2.59 8.99
CA PHE A 69 -2.59 -1.43 8.37
C PHE A 69 -3.93 -1.05 9.02
N LEU A 70 -4.85 -2.02 9.13
CA LEU A 70 -6.16 -1.78 9.76
C LEU A 70 -6.00 -1.32 11.22
N LYS A 71 -5.11 -1.98 11.98
CA LYS A 71 -4.83 -1.59 13.36
C LYS A 71 -4.28 -0.16 13.46
N ALA A 72 -3.43 0.26 12.52
CA ALA A 72 -2.89 1.62 12.47
C ALA A 72 -3.93 2.68 12.08
N ARG A 73 -5.02 2.28 11.44
CA ARG A 73 -6.14 3.12 10.96
C ARG A 73 -7.41 2.96 11.80
N SER A 74 -7.28 2.59 13.07
CA SER A 74 -8.42 2.42 13.99
C SER A 74 -9.49 1.44 13.48
N ASN A 75 -9.09 0.41 12.74
CA ASN A 75 -9.95 -0.60 12.11
C ASN A 75 -10.94 -0.05 11.07
N ILE A 76 -10.68 1.13 10.49
CA ILE A 76 -11.45 1.65 9.36
C ILE A 76 -11.04 0.88 8.10
N GLN A 77 -11.93 0.00 7.63
CA GLN A 77 -11.73 -0.78 6.42
C GLN A 77 -12.02 0.05 5.17
N PRO A 78 -11.15 0.00 4.15
CA PRO A 78 -11.42 0.63 2.86
C PRO A 78 -12.55 -0.13 2.16
N LEU A 79 -13.42 0.58 1.43
CA LEU A 79 -14.54 -0.02 0.69
C LEU A 79 -14.04 -0.85 -0.50
N LEU A 80 -12.99 -0.38 -1.16
CA LEU A 80 -12.39 -1.03 -2.33
C LEU A 80 -10.87 -1.04 -2.22
N VAL A 81 -10.30 -2.23 -2.32
CA VAL A 81 -8.83 -2.41 -2.40
C VAL A 81 -8.45 -2.92 -3.78
N LEU A 82 -7.77 -2.07 -4.55
CA LEU A 82 -7.23 -2.40 -5.85
C LEU A 82 -5.79 -2.88 -5.70
N ARG A 83 -5.57 -4.14 -6.04
CA ARG A 83 -4.21 -4.67 -6.19
C ARG A 83 -3.82 -4.56 -7.66
N SER A 84 -2.89 -3.66 -7.97
CA SER A 84 -2.28 -3.68 -9.30
C SER A 84 -1.29 -4.84 -9.32
N ARG A 85 -1.51 -5.81 -10.21
CA ARG A 85 -0.49 -6.78 -10.58
C ARG A 85 -0.39 -6.75 -12.09
N CYS A 86 0.42 -5.84 -12.62
CA CYS A 86 0.74 -5.89 -14.04
C CYS A 86 1.67 -7.09 -14.28
N ASN A 87 1.14 -8.18 -14.85
CA ASN A 87 1.94 -9.30 -15.34
C ASN A 87 2.58 -9.03 -16.71
N THR A 88 2.77 -7.78 -17.11
CA THR A 88 3.44 -7.45 -18.35
C THR A 88 4.94 -7.44 -18.11
N LYS A 89 5.57 -8.61 -18.28
CA LYS A 89 6.91 -8.61 -18.87
C LYS A 89 6.76 -7.90 -20.22
N ALA A 90 7.16 -6.63 -20.29
CA ALA A 90 7.53 -6.05 -21.57
C ALA A 90 8.76 -6.84 -22.03
N SER A 91 8.53 -7.85 -22.87
CA SER A 91 9.58 -8.52 -23.62
C SER A 91 10.34 -7.45 -24.38
N ARG A 92 11.62 -7.30 -24.06
CA ARG A 92 12.59 -6.63 -24.93
C ARG A 92 12.87 -7.52 -26.13
#